data_AF-A0A528N2V0-F1
#
_entry.id   AF-A0A528N2V0-F1
#
_cell.length_a   1.000
_cell.length_b   1.000
_cell.length_c   1.000
_cell.angle_alpha   90.00
_cell.angle_beta   90.00
_cell.angle_gamma   90.00
#
_symmetry.space_group_name_H-M   'P 1'
#
loop_
_entity.id
_entity.type
_entity.pdbx_description
1 polymer ?
#
loop_
_entity_poly.entity_id
_entity_poly.type
_entity_poly.pdbx_seq_one_letter_code
_entity_poly.pdbx_strand_id
1 'polypeptide(L)'
;MRLAALALALSAFAGAGLAGNALAGEADKPRADKASTDQPLGVVELFTSQGCSSCLPADAFFAELAAKENIVALAYHVDYWD
;
A
#
# COMPACT_ATOMS: atom_id res chain seq x y z
N MET A 1 -20.83 -34.26 59.65
CA MET A 1 -21.91 -35.18 59.24
C MET A 1 -22.75 -34.49 58.19
N ARG A 2 -23.02 -35.16 57.06
CA ARG A 2 -23.71 -34.68 55.84
C ARG A 2 -22.80 -33.84 54.93
N LEU A 3 -21.96 -34.40 54.03
CA LEU A 3 -22.28 -35.40 53.00
C LEU A 3 -23.66 -35.15 52.39
N ALA A 4 -23.78 -34.10 51.56
CA ALA A 4 -24.74 -33.98 50.45
C ALA A 4 -24.77 -32.54 49.90
N ALA A 5 -23.88 -32.24 48.96
CA ALA A 5 -24.17 -31.23 47.93
C ALA A 5 -23.44 -31.64 46.64
N LEU A 6 -23.59 -32.92 46.28
CA LEU A 6 -23.48 -33.34 44.89
C LEU A 6 -24.70 -32.77 44.16
N ALA A 7 -24.47 -31.77 43.32
CA ALA A 7 -25.26 -31.56 42.12
C ALA A 7 -24.34 -30.96 41.06
N LEU A 8 -23.44 -31.83 40.58
CA LEU A 8 -22.92 -31.75 39.21
C LEU A 8 -24.13 -31.70 38.26
N ALA A 9 -24.34 -30.56 37.62
CA ALA A 9 -25.08 -30.46 36.37
C ALA A 9 -24.53 -29.25 35.60
N LEU A 10 -23.61 -29.50 34.67
CA LEU A 10 -23.91 -29.57 33.25
C LEU A 10 -23.99 -28.17 32.60
N SER A 11 -22.84 -27.56 32.33
CA SER A 11 -22.74 -26.50 31.32
C SER A 11 -21.68 -26.89 30.28
N ALA A 12 -22.15 -27.74 29.37
CA ALA A 12 -21.85 -27.81 27.95
C ALA A 12 -20.39 -27.62 27.49
N PHE A 13 -19.74 -28.76 27.27
CA PHE A 13 -18.77 -28.93 26.20
C PHE A 13 -19.55 -29.08 24.89
N ALA A 14 -19.61 -28.03 24.05
CA ALA A 14 -20.09 -28.17 22.69
C ALA A 14 -19.53 -27.03 21.82
N GLY A 15 -18.67 -27.38 20.86
CA GLY A 15 -18.45 -26.54 19.68
C GLY A 15 -17.01 -26.15 19.32
N ALA A 16 -16.01 -26.99 19.58
CA ALA A 16 -14.78 -26.95 18.76
C ALA A 16 -15.08 -27.64 17.41
N GLY A 17 -15.81 -26.94 16.54
CA GLY A 17 -16.08 -27.35 15.16
C GLY A 17 -15.12 -26.64 14.21
N LEU A 18 -13.94 -27.22 13.99
CA LEU A 18 -13.15 -26.96 12.79
C LEU A 18 -13.84 -27.63 11.59
N ALA A 19 -14.45 -26.85 10.71
CA ALA A 19 -14.59 -27.09 9.27
C ALA A 19 -15.61 -26.10 8.69
N GLY A 20 -15.14 -24.94 8.25
CA GLY A 20 -16.02 -23.95 7.65
C GLY A 20 -15.32 -22.64 7.30
N ASN A 21 -14.12 -22.68 6.71
CA ASN A 21 -13.66 -21.54 5.93
C ASN A 21 -14.51 -21.52 4.66
N ALA A 22 -15.70 -20.94 4.79
CA ALA A 22 -16.42 -20.42 3.65
C ALA A 22 -15.45 -19.50 2.91
N LEU A 23 -15.13 -19.87 1.67
CA LEU A 23 -14.68 -18.95 0.63
C LEU A 23 -15.85 -17.99 0.38
N ALA A 24 -16.15 -17.11 1.34
CA ALA A 24 -16.89 -15.90 1.09
C ALA A 24 -15.92 -15.02 0.34
N GLY A 25 -16.11 -14.93 -0.98
CA GLY A 25 -15.41 -13.98 -1.81
C GLY A 25 -15.51 -12.61 -1.15
N GLU A 26 -14.35 -11.99 -0.95
CA GLU A 26 -14.28 -10.54 -0.79
C GLU A 26 -14.86 -10.00 -2.11
N ALA A 27 -16.15 -9.64 -2.06
CA ALA A 27 -16.77 -8.91 -3.14
C ALA A 27 -15.92 -7.65 -3.31
N ASP A 28 -15.29 -7.55 -4.47
CA ASP A 28 -14.62 -6.34 -4.93
C ASP A 28 -15.59 -5.18 -4.71
N LYS A 29 -15.34 -4.40 -3.66
CA LYS A 29 -16.09 -3.18 -3.40
C LYS A 29 -15.62 -2.24 -4.50
N PRO A 30 -16.51 -1.77 -5.40
CA PRO A 30 -16.08 -0.85 -6.43
C PRO A 30 -15.45 0.33 -5.72
N ARG A 31 -14.13 0.52 -5.90
CA ARG A 31 -13.50 1.77 -5.50
C ARG A 31 -14.18 2.80 -6.38
N ALA A 32 -15.06 3.58 -5.77
CA ALA A 32 -15.52 4.80 -6.40
C ALA A 32 -14.26 5.64 -6.59
N ASP A 33 -13.72 5.59 -7.80
CA ASP A 33 -12.65 6.46 -8.24
C ASP A 33 -13.23 7.87 -8.23
N LYS A 34 -13.19 8.50 -7.06
CA LYS A 34 -13.15 9.95 -7.02
C LYS A 34 -11.87 10.29 -7.77
N ALA A 35 -11.99 10.60 -9.05
CA ALA A 35 -10.99 11.37 -9.76
C ALA A 35 -10.90 12.71 -9.03
N SER A 36 -10.16 12.71 -7.92
CA SER A 36 -9.83 13.91 -7.18
C SER A 36 -8.84 14.60 -8.09
N THR A 37 -9.32 15.59 -8.83
CA THR A 37 -8.51 16.44 -9.72
C THR A 37 -7.39 17.18 -8.98
N ASP A 38 -7.33 17.03 -7.65
CA ASP A 38 -6.39 17.64 -6.72
C ASP A 38 -5.22 16.71 -6.32
N GLN A 39 -5.21 15.44 -6.73
CA GLN A 39 -4.11 14.52 -6.44
C GLN A 39 -3.19 14.37 -7.65
N PRO A 40 -1.85 14.51 -7.49
CA PRO A 40 -0.92 14.26 -8.59
C PRO A 40 -1.00 12.79 -9.04
N LEU A 41 -0.77 12.55 -10.33
CA LEU A 41 -0.68 11.20 -10.91
C LEU A 41 0.44 10.38 -10.30
N GLY A 42 1.51 11.03 -9.87
CA GLY A 42 2.65 10.37 -9.26
C GLY A 42 3.82 11.30 -8.99
N VAL A 43 4.85 10.72 -8.39
CA VAL A 43 6.15 11.36 -8.15
C VAL A 43 7.19 10.73 -9.06
N VAL A 44 8.02 11.55 -9.68
CA VAL A 44 9.19 11.11 -10.46
C VAL A 44 10.42 11.70 -9.82
N GLU A 45 11.36 10.83 -9.44
CA GLU A 45 12.63 11.21 -8.82
C GLU A 45 13.77 10.89 -9.79
N LEU A 46 14.51 11.91 -10.19
CA LEU A 46 15.68 11.79 -11.05
C LEU A 46 16.96 11.97 -10.24
N PHE A 47 17.87 11.00 -10.34
CA PHE A 47 19.24 11.11 -9.84
C PHE A 47 20.17 11.34 -11.02
N THR A 48 20.88 12.47 -11.04
CA THR A 48 21.68 12.94 -12.19
C THR A 48 22.96 13.65 -11.73
N SER A 49 23.89 13.95 -12.65
CA SER A 49 25.10 14.74 -12.37
C SER A 49 25.49 15.55 -13.61
N GLN A 50 26.02 16.78 -13.44
CA GLN A 50 26.58 17.55 -14.55
C GLN A 50 27.75 16.86 -15.28
N GLY A 51 28.45 15.94 -14.59
CA GLY A 51 29.53 15.14 -15.16
C GLY A 51 29.04 13.90 -15.94
N CYS A 52 27.75 13.58 -15.87
CA CYS A 52 27.18 12.40 -16.51
C CYS A 52 26.71 12.70 -17.94
N SER A 53 27.56 12.41 -18.94
CA SER A 53 27.22 12.60 -20.36
C SER A 53 26.02 11.76 -20.85
N SER A 54 25.79 10.60 -20.24
CA SER A 54 24.65 9.75 -20.53
C SER A 54 23.35 10.23 -19.90
N CYS A 55 23.39 11.19 -18.97
CA CYS A 55 22.22 11.70 -18.27
C CYS A 55 21.48 12.80 -19.06
N LEU A 56 22.13 13.44 -20.06
CA LEU A 56 21.53 14.51 -20.86
C LEU A 56 20.13 14.18 -21.43
N PRO A 57 19.87 12.98 -21.98
CA PRO A 57 18.54 12.63 -22.46
C PRO A 57 17.50 12.50 -21.32
N ALA A 58 17.93 12.03 -20.15
CA ALA A 58 17.06 11.91 -18.98
C ALA A 58 16.72 13.28 -18.39
N ASP A 59 17.69 14.19 -18.32
CA ASP A 59 17.47 15.57 -17.87
C ASP A 59 16.47 16.30 -18.78
N ALA A 60 16.61 16.13 -20.11
CA ALA A 60 15.70 16.72 -21.09
C ALA A 60 14.26 16.20 -20.93
N PHE A 61 14.09 14.88 -20.82
CA PHE A 61 12.76 14.29 -20.61
C PHE A 61 12.17 14.66 -19.24
N PHE A 62 13.00 14.73 -18.21
CA PHE A 62 12.55 15.15 -16.88
C PHE A 62 12.05 16.60 -16.87
N ALA A 63 12.65 17.51 -17.65
CA ALA A 63 12.13 18.86 -17.83
C ALA A 63 10.72 18.88 -18.42
N GLU A 64 10.41 17.97 -19.36
CA GLU A 64 9.05 17.81 -19.89
C GLU A 64 8.07 17.28 -18.84
N LEU A 65 8.52 16.36 -17.97
CA LEU A 65 7.71 15.85 -16.87
C LEU A 65 7.44 16.91 -15.79
N ALA A 66 8.44 17.71 -15.46
CA ALA A 66 8.33 18.79 -14.48
C ALA A 66 7.36 19.90 -14.92
N ALA A 67 7.11 20.04 -16.22
CA ALA A 67 6.13 20.98 -16.76
C ALA A 67 4.67 20.49 -16.66
N LYS A 68 4.44 19.22 -16.28
CA LYS A 68 3.09 18.66 -16.15
C LYS A 68 2.50 19.01 -14.78
N GLU A 69 1.32 19.64 -14.79
CA GLU A 69 0.65 20.11 -13.56
C GLU A 69 0.28 18.99 -12.57
N ASN A 70 0.17 17.75 -13.05
CA ASN A 70 -0.25 16.60 -12.28
C ASN A 70 0.90 15.64 -11.94
N ILE A 71 2.16 16.07 -12.04
CA ILE A 71 3.33 15.28 -11.64
C ILE A 71 4.16 16.08 -10.64
N VAL A 72 4.62 15.41 -9.59
CA VAL A 72 5.63 15.96 -8.69
C VAL A 72 6.99 15.47 -9.17
N ALA A 73 7.85 16.39 -9.63
CA ALA A 73 9.16 16.07 -10.17
C ALA A 73 10.26 16.53 -9.19
N LEU A 74 11.10 15.60 -8.72
CA LEU A 74 12.24 15.88 -7.84
C LEU A 74 13.55 15.49 -8.52
N ALA A 75 14.53 16.39 -8.52
CA ALA A 75 15.86 16.14 -9.06
C ALA A 75 16.90 16.16 -7.94
N TYR A 76 17.74 15.12 -7.91
CA TYR A 76 18.83 14.95 -6.97
C TYR A 76 20.14 14.89 -7.75
N HIS A 77 21.02 15.85 -7.47
CA HIS A 77 22.35 15.87 -8.05
C HIS A 77 23.29 15.04 -7.18
N VAL A 78 23.90 14.00 -7.76
CA VAL A 78 24.84 13.10 -7.09
C VAL A 78 26.28 13.58 -7.32
N ASP A 79 27.14 13.34 -6.34
CA ASP A 79 28.53 13.84 -6.26
C ASP A 79 29.60 12.77 -6.53
N TYR A 80 29.24 11.48 -6.52
CA TYR A 80 30.16 10.39 -6.85
C TYR A 80 30.48 10.30 -8.35
N TRP A 81 29.99 11.26 -9.14
CA TRP A 81 30.10 11.32 -10.60
C TRP A 81 30.42 12.74 -11.07
N ASP A 82 31.38 13.40 -10.41
CA ASP A 82 31.94 14.70 -10.79
C ASP A 82 32.93 14.62 -11.97
#